data_AF-A0A962B5V9-F1
#
_entry.id   AF-A0A962B5V9-F1
#
_cell.length_a   1.000
_cell.length_b   1.000
_cell.length_c   1.000
_cell.angle_alpha   90.00
_cell.angle_beta   90.00
_cell.angle_gamma   90.00
#
_symmetry.space_group_name_H-M   'P 1'
#
loop_
_entity.id
_entity.type
_entity.pdbx_description
1 polymer ?
#
loop_
_entity_poly.entity_id
_entity_poly.type
_entity_poly.pdbx_seq_one_letter_code
_entity_poly.pdbx_strand_id
1 'polypeptide(L)'
;MTLLAETRARCPELADFLKAVCETPLRFEGAHPNMHSADNHVHLWSLEWWADRHAWIDLDYRVAFVALILARWKGRLKGLRPYREAGYRFYLYEDLAPTVSVVAETPYGCAYDGSLVFVRSMREVMSRYVGRRWADNFACGGWDISHERVLEVIEANAGSISRPSATALGMPVGKLRMLIQHMGLESRVNAIRKRYKRRPAQFAPELEHPFETRVYERLLPAGYK
;
A
#
# COMPACT_ATOMS: atom_id res chain seq x y z
N MET A 1 -25.44 -1.18 -7.20
CA MET A 1 -24.41 -2.23 -7.04
C MET A 1 -23.33 -1.71 -6.09
N THR A 2 -22.71 -2.57 -5.29
CA THR A 2 -21.57 -2.16 -4.44
C THR A 2 -20.32 -2.01 -5.31
N LEU A 3 -19.39 -1.11 -4.93
CA LEU A 3 -18.13 -0.91 -5.67
C LEU A 3 -17.39 -2.23 -5.88
N LEU A 4 -17.30 -3.08 -4.86
CA LEU A 4 -16.65 -4.39 -4.96
C LEU A 4 -17.30 -5.32 -6.01
N ALA A 5 -18.63 -5.30 -6.14
CA ALA A 5 -19.34 -6.08 -7.15
C ALA A 5 -19.09 -5.53 -8.57
N GLU A 6 -19.03 -4.20 -8.71
CA GLU A 6 -18.65 -3.56 -9.97
C GLU A 6 -17.20 -3.88 -10.36
N THR A 7 -16.26 -3.74 -9.42
CA THR A 7 -14.85 -4.11 -9.63
C THR A 7 -14.76 -5.57 -10.04
N ARG A 8 -15.45 -6.48 -9.36
CA ARG A 8 -15.43 -7.93 -9.64
C ARG A 8 -15.89 -8.25 -11.05
N ALA A 9 -16.90 -7.54 -11.55
CA ALA A 9 -17.42 -7.74 -12.90
C ALA A 9 -16.46 -7.26 -14.00
N ARG A 10 -15.62 -6.25 -13.71
CA ARG A 10 -14.70 -5.66 -14.69
C ARG A 10 -13.27 -6.19 -14.61
N CYS A 11 -12.78 -6.44 -13.39
CA CYS A 11 -11.43 -6.89 -13.08
C CYS A 11 -11.45 -7.72 -11.77
N PRO A 12 -11.63 -9.04 -11.87
CA PRO A 12 -11.70 -9.93 -10.70
C PRO A 12 -10.49 -9.83 -9.77
N GLU A 13 -9.29 -9.67 -10.33
CA GLU A 13 -8.03 -9.59 -9.61
C GLU A 13 -7.93 -8.30 -8.78
N LEU A 14 -8.35 -7.16 -9.34
CA LEU A 14 -8.44 -5.91 -8.58
C LEU A 14 -9.49 -6.01 -7.48
N ALA A 15 -10.58 -6.75 -7.71
CA ALA A 15 -11.60 -6.98 -6.69
C ALA A 15 -11.09 -7.89 -5.56
N ASP A 16 -10.25 -8.89 -5.86
CA ASP A 16 -9.57 -9.70 -4.86
C ASP A 16 -8.58 -8.87 -4.05
N PHE A 17 -7.80 -8.01 -4.70
CA PHE A 17 -6.92 -7.07 -4.01
C PHE A 17 -7.71 -6.13 -3.10
N LEU A 18 -8.77 -5.48 -3.61
CA LEU A 18 -9.65 -4.60 -2.82
C LEU A 18 -10.23 -5.32 -1.60
N LYS A 19 -10.75 -6.54 -1.80
CA LYS A 19 -11.29 -7.37 -0.71
C LYS A 19 -10.22 -7.68 0.32
N ALA A 20 -9.05 -8.14 -0.12
CA ALA A 20 -7.92 -8.46 0.76
C ALA A 20 -7.51 -7.24 1.60
N VAL A 21 -7.39 -6.06 0.99
CA VAL A 21 -7.05 -4.81 1.70
C VAL A 21 -8.13 -4.45 2.73
N CYS A 22 -9.41 -4.56 2.37
CA CYS A 22 -10.52 -4.33 3.31
C CYS A 22 -10.50 -5.29 4.52
N GLU A 23 -10.01 -6.51 4.31
CA GLU A 23 -9.96 -7.62 5.27
C GLU A 23 -8.61 -7.75 6.01
N THR A 24 -7.57 -6.99 5.59
CA THR A 24 -6.24 -7.01 6.20
C THR A 24 -6.32 -6.91 7.73
N PRO A 25 -5.60 -7.75 8.49
CA PRO A 25 -5.56 -7.65 9.95
C PRO A 25 -5.11 -6.26 10.41
N LEU A 26 -5.89 -5.65 11.30
CA LEU A 26 -5.57 -4.35 11.90
C LEU A 26 -4.93 -4.57 13.26
N ARG A 27 -3.62 -4.33 13.35
CA ARG A 27 -2.80 -4.63 14.52
C ARG A 27 -2.93 -3.52 15.56
N PHE A 28 -3.89 -3.71 16.47
CA PHE A 28 -4.05 -2.90 17.68
C PHE A 28 -4.10 -3.76 18.95
N GLU A 29 -3.70 -5.03 18.82
CA GLU A 29 -3.66 -5.99 19.90
C GLU A 29 -2.34 -5.86 20.69
N GLY A 30 -2.36 -6.22 21.97
CA GLY A 30 -1.20 -6.18 22.85
C GLY A 30 -1.08 -4.92 23.71
N ALA A 31 0.03 -4.81 24.44
CA ALA A 31 0.25 -3.77 25.45
C ALA A 31 0.56 -2.39 24.84
N HIS A 32 0.97 -2.34 23.56
CA HIS A 32 1.48 -1.13 22.91
C HIS A 32 0.84 -0.87 21.54
N PRO A 33 -0.48 -0.62 21.48
CA PRO A 33 -1.21 -0.43 20.22
C PRO A 33 -0.63 0.70 19.35
N ASN A 34 -0.05 1.74 19.96
CA ASN A 34 0.59 2.84 19.23
C ASN A 34 1.84 2.38 18.45
N MET A 35 2.69 1.54 19.06
CA MET A 35 3.90 1.01 18.41
C MET A 35 3.56 0.02 17.30
N HIS A 36 2.51 -0.78 17.46
CA HIS A 36 2.08 -1.77 16.46
C HIS A 36 1.29 -1.15 15.30
N SER A 37 0.79 0.07 15.47
CA SER A 37 -0.05 0.70 14.46
C SER A 37 0.70 1.17 13.22
N ALA A 38 2.03 1.28 13.29
CA ALA A 38 2.91 1.51 12.15
C ALA A 38 2.89 0.36 11.11
N ASP A 39 2.31 -0.79 11.46
CA ASP A 39 2.14 -1.92 10.52
C ASP A 39 0.84 -1.82 9.70
N ASN A 40 -0.10 -0.95 10.07
CA ASN A 40 -1.42 -0.85 9.42
C ASN A 40 -1.39 0.05 8.17
N HIS A 41 -0.44 -0.17 7.26
CA HIS A 41 -0.25 0.63 6.05
C HIS A 41 -0.34 -0.29 4.84
N VAL A 42 -1.06 0.17 3.81
CA VAL A 42 -1.20 -0.60 2.58
C VAL A 42 -0.99 0.32 1.39
N HIS A 43 0.06 0.05 0.62
CA HIS A 43 0.30 0.67 -0.67
C HIS A 43 -0.73 0.14 -1.67
N LEU A 44 -1.50 1.03 -2.28
CA LEU A 44 -2.52 0.67 -3.27
C LEU A 44 -1.90 0.53 -4.67
N TRP A 45 -0.72 -0.09 -4.77
CA TRP A 45 0.00 -0.26 -6.03
C TRP A 45 -0.83 -0.98 -7.10
N SER A 46 -1.66 -1.96 -6.71
CA SER A 46 -2.47 -2.74 -7.64
C SER A 46 -3.57 -1.89 -8.28
N LEU A 47 -4.11 -0.90 -7.55
CA LEU A 47 -5.05 0.07 -8.09
C LEU A 47 -4.41 0.86 -9.23
N GLU A 48 -3.20 1.39 -9.03
CA GLU A 48 -2.51 2.17 -10.06
C GLU A 48 -1.99 1.29 -11.21
N TRP A 49 -1.53 0.08 -10.92
CA TRP A 49 -1.16 -0.87 -11.97
C TRP A 49 -2.34 -1.20 -12.88
N TRP A 50 -3.53 -1.44 -12.33
CA TRP A 50 -4.72 -1.67 -13.16
C TRP A 50 -5.21 -0.38 -13.84
N ALA A 51 -5.02 0.78 -13.22
CA ALA A 51 -5.41 2.05 -13.82
C ALA A 51 -4.66 2.35 -15.13
N ASP A 52 -3.40 1.93 -15.24
CA ASP A 52 -2.62 2.02 -16.49
C ASP A 52 -3.26 1.26 -17.65
N ARG A 53 -4.12 0.28 -17.37
CA ARG A 53 -4.71 -0.66 -18.35
C ARG A 53 -6.19 -0.41 -18.59
N HIS A 54 -6.83 0.36 -17.72
CA HIS A 54 -8.28 0.45 -17.65
C HIS A 54 -8.73 1.89 -17.51
N ALA A 55 -9.20 2.48 -18.61
CA ALA A 55 -9.70 3.85 -18.64
C ALA A 55 -10.90 4.10 -17.70
N TRP A 56 -11.62 3.05 -17.30
CA TRP A 56 -12.73 3.15 -16.35
C TRP A 56 -12.27 3.36 -14.90
N ILE A 57 -11.00 3.10 -14.60
CA ILE A 57 -10.38 3.44 -13.31
C ILE A 57 -9.97 4.91 -13.40
N ASP A 58 -10.94 5.80 -13.25
CA ASP A 58 -10.76 7.25 -13.24
C ASP A 58 -10.49 7.77 -11.81
N LEU A 59 -10.47 9.09 -11.65
CA LEU A 59 -10.25 9.72 -10.34
C LEU A 59 -11.40 9.43 -9.36
N ASP A 60 -12.64 9.36 -9.85
CA ASP A 60 -13.82 9.16 -9.00
C ASP A 60 -13.84 7.73 -8.47
N TYR A 61 -13.55 6.75 -9.33
CA TYR A 61 -13.38 5.36 -8.94
C TYR A 61 -12.25 5.21 -7.93
N ARG A 62 -11.08 5.84 -8.15
CA ARG A 62 -9.95 5.84 -7.21
C ARG A 62 -10.35 6.34 -5.82
N VAL A 63 -11.06 7.45 -5.75
CA VAL A 63 -11.56 8.00 -4.48
C VAL A 63 -12.57 7.06 -3.83
N ALA A 64 -13.50 6.49 -4.59
CA ALA A 64 -14.47 5.51 -4.09
C ALA A 64 -13.79 4.24 -3.56
N PHE A 65 -12.71 3.80 -4.22
CA PHE A 65 -11.90 2.65 -3.82
C PHE A 65 -11.28 2.84 -2.43
N VAL A 66 -10.62 3.97 -2.20
CA VAL A 66 -10.07 4.34 -0.89
C VAL A 66 -11.17 4.50 0.14
N ALA A 67 -12.26 5.20 -0.20
CA ALA A 67 -13.38 5.43 0.71
C ALA A 67 -14.00 4.11 1.21
N LEU A 68 -14.12 3.11 0.34
CA LEU A 68 -14.61 1.79 0.72
C LEU A 68 -13.67 1.10 1.71
N ILE A 69 -12.35 1.13 1.47
CA ILE A 69 -11.35 0.54 2.38
C ILE A 69 -11.48 1.16 3.77
N LEU A 70 -11.43 2.50 3.84
CA LEU A 70 -11.51 3.22 5.12
C LEU A 70 -12.85 2.96 5.83
N ALA A 71 -13.97 2.86 5.08
CA ALA A 71 -15.27 2.53 5.66
C ALA A 71 -15.30 1.09 6.24
N ARG A 72 -14.69 0.12 5.55
CA ARG A 72 -14.59 -1.27 6.02
C ARG A 72 -13.70 -1.38 7.25
N TRP A 73 -12.56 -0.70 7.24
CA TRP A 73 -11.67 -0.63 8.40
C TRP A 73 -12.38 0.02 9.59
N LYS A 74 -13.07 1.16 9.38
CA LYS A 74 -13.85 1.83 10.43
C LYS A 74 -14.83 0.87 11.12
N GLY A 75 -15.52 0.02 10.37
CA GLY A 75 -16.43 -0.97 10.94
C GLY A 75 -15.73 -1.99 11.87
N ARG A 76 -14.53 -2.44 11.49
CA ARG A 76 -13.76 -3.49 12.18
C ARG A 76 -12.97 -3.00 13.38
N LEU A 77 -12.68 -1.70 13.44
CA LEU A 77 -11.99 -1.08 14.57
C LEU A 77 -12.87 -1.02 15.83
N LYS A 78 -14.20 -1.10 15.67
CA LYS A 78 -15.13 -1.21 16.80
C LYS A 78 -14.86 -2.49 17.57
N GLY A 79 -14.50 -2.35 18.85
CA GLY A 79 -14.18 -3.48 19.74
C GLY A 79 -12.69 -3.61 20.06
N LEU A 80 -11.81 -2.93 19.33
CA LEU A 80 -10.39 -2.85 19.67
C LEU A 80 -10.15 -1.80 20.76
N ARG A 81 -9.05 -1.93 21.51
CA ARG A 81 -8.79 -1.10 22.70
C ARG A 81 -8.82 0.41 22.42
N PRO A 82 -8.15 0.95 21.37
CA PRO A 82 -8.16 2.39 21.14
C PRO A 82 -9.56 2.97 20.88
N TYR A 83 -10.52 2.20 20.34
CA TYR A 83 -11.91 2.65 20.16
C TYR A 83 -12.53 3.23 21.44
N ARG A 84 -12.20 2.66 22.62
CA ARG A 84 -12.75 3.11 23.90
C ARG A 84 -11.91 4.20 24.56
N GLU A 85 -10.62 4.26 24.27
CA GLU A 85 -9.66 5.06 25.05
C GLU A 85 -9.27 6.36 24.35
N ALA A 86 -8.96 6.31 23.05
CA ALA A 86 -8.36 7.45 22.34
C ALA A 86 -9.02 7.72 20.97
N GLY A 87 -9.41 6.67 20.27
CA GLY A 87 -9.84 6.71 18.88
C GLY A 87 -8.73 6.33 17.92
N TYR A 88 -8.86 6.77 16.67
CA TYR A 88 -7.95 6.45 15.58
C TYR A 88 -7.76 7.65 14.67
N ARG A 89 -6.66 7.68 13.91
CA ARG A 89 -6.50 8.54 12.74
C ARG A 89 -6.39 7.69 11.49
N PHE A 90 -7.19 8.04 10.49
CA PHE A 90 -7.03 7.53 9.14
C PHE A 90 -6.20 8.48 8.32
N TYR A 91 -5.37 7.90 7.46
CA TYR A 91 -4.58 8.62 6.49
C TYR A 91 -4.76 8.04 5.10
N LEU A 92 -4.75 8.93 4.13
CA LEU A 92 -4.40 8.65 2.74
C LEU A 92 -3.28 9.64 2.39
N TYR A 93 -2.13 9.16 1.96
CA TYR A 93 -0.99 10.03 1.66
C TYR A 93 -0.28 9.70 0.35
N GLU A 94 0.39 10.70 -0.20
CA GLU A 94 1.28 10.57 -1.35
C GLU A 94 2.49 9.69 -0.99
N ASP A 95 2.70 8.66 -1.79
CA ASP A 95 3.89 7.81 -1.83
C ASP A 95 4.04 7.27 -3.29
N LEU A 96 4.93 6.33 -3.54
CA LEU A 96 5.13 5.72 -4.86
C LEU A 96 3.81 5.23 -5.49
N ALA A 97 2.93 4.69 -4.65
CA ALA A 97 1.51 4.44 -4.89
C ALA A 97 0.71 5.11 -3.76
N PRO A 98 -0.57 5.44 -3.96
CA PRO A 98 -1.37 6.01 -2.88
C PRO A 98 -1.42 5.03 -1.71
N THR A 99 -1.17 5.52 -0.50
CA THR A 99 -1.06 4.66 0.68
C THR A 99 -2.13 5.00 1.69
N VAL A 100 -2.87 3.99 2.13
CA VAL A 100 -3.85 4.12 3.22
C VAL A 100 -3.27 3.59 4.51
N SER A 101 -3.59 4.26 5.62
CA SER A 101 -3.16 3.81 6.94
C SER A 101 -4.18 4.14 8.03
N VAL A 102 -4.12 3.37 9.12
CA VAL A 102 -4.81 3.67 10.37
C VAL A 102 -3.86 3.53 11.56
N VAL A 103 -3.82 4.58 12.38
CA VAL A 103 -3.10 4.55 13.66
C VAL A 103 -4.02 4.80 14.85
N ALA A 104 -3.58 4.38 16.03
CA ALA A 104 -4.25 4.71 17.27
C ALA A 104 -4.03 6.20 17.58
N GLU A 105 -5.05 6.87 18.10
CA GLU A 105 -4.91 8.30 18.38
C GLU A 105 -3.98 8.58 19.56
N THR A 106 -3.15 9.62 19.45
CA THR A 106 -2.23 10.05 20.51
C THR A 106 -2.27 11.57 20.72
N PRO A 107 -1.85 12.09 21.89
CA PRO A 107 -1.75 13.54 22.12
C PRO A 107 -0.80 14.27 21.16
N TYR A 108 0.12 13.56 20.51
CA TYR A 108 1.08 14.12 19.57
C TYR A 108 0.49 14.29 18.15
N GLY A 109 -0.68 13.72 17.88
CA GLY A 109 -1.35 13.80 16.58
C GLY A 109 -0.70 12.92 15.51
N CYS A 110 -0.31 13.53 14.39
CA CYS A 110 0.25 12.82 13.23
C CYS A 110 1.58 12.12 13.58
N ALA A 111 1.67 10.83 13.27
CA ALA A 111 2.83 10.00 13.59
C ALA A 111 3.89 9.93 12.48
N TYR A 112 3.68 10.65 11.37
CA TYR A 112 4.61 10.65 10.24
C TYR A 112 5.54 11.86 10.32
N ASP A 113 6.81 11.60 10.08
CA ASP A 113 7.83 12.63 9.91
C ASP A 113 7.88 13.14 8.45
N GLY A 114 8.62 14.23 8.24
CA GLY A 114 8.84 14.84 6.93
C GLY A 114 8.04 16.13 6.71
N SER A 115 8.17 16.70 5.51
CA SER A 115 7.43 17.91 5.13
C SER A 115 6.03 17.51 4.67
N LEU A 116 5.03 17.61 5.56
CA LEU A 116 3.65 17.19 5.29
C LEU A 116 2.75 18.37 4.98
N VAL A 117 1.92 18.22 3.94
CA VAL A 117 0.87 19.17 3.58
C VAL A 117 -0.49 18.52 3.77
N PHE A 118 -1.20 18.91 4.82
CA PHE A 118 -2.53 18.38 5.09
C PHE A 118 -3.57 18.96 4.11
N VAL A 119 -4.20 18.08 3.36
CA VAL A 119 -5.24 18.42 2.36
C VAL A 119 -6.63 18.11 2.89
N ARG A 120 -7.64 18.79 2.33
CA ARG A 120 -9.02 18.71 2.84
C ARG A 120 -9.78 17.51 2.30
N SER A 121 -9.32 16.91 1.21
CA SER A 121 -10.03 15.82 0.55
C SER A 121 -9.11 14.70 0.07
N MET A 122 -9.61 13.47 0.10
CA MET A 122 -8.94 12.31 -0.53
C MET A 122 -8.68 12.55 -2.02
N ARG A 123 -9.57 13.31 -2.68
CA ARG A 123 -9.45 13.66 -4.09
C ARG A 123 -8.17 14.43 -4.39
N GLU A 124 -7.74 15.33 -3.52
CA GLU A 124 -6.50 16.07 -3.71
C GLU A 124 -5.28 15.14 -3.76
N VAL A 125 -5.20 14.15 -2.87
CA VAL A 125 -4.14 13.13 -2.91
C VAL A 125 -4.26 12.28 -4.18
N MET A 126 -5.45 11.72 -4.46
CA MET A 126 -5.64 10.82 -5.61
C MET A 126 -5.42 11.51 -6.96
N SER A 127 -5.67 12.82 -7.07
CA SER A 127 -5.46 13.59 -8.30
C SER A 127 -4.01 13.56 -8.78
N ARG A 128 -3.06 13.35 -7.86
CA ARG A 128 -1.62 13.30 -8.16
C ARG A 128 -1.22 12.09 -8.97
N TYR A 129 -2.02 11.02 -8.94
CA TYR A 129 -1.77 9.78 -9.66
C TYR A 129 -2.41 9.77 -11.05
N VAL A 130 -3.29 10.73 -11.36
CA VAL A 130 -3.91 10.83 -12.70
C VAL A 130 -2.85 11.14 -13.74
N GLY A 131 -2.82 10.34 -14.82
CA GLY A 131 -1.86 10.51 -15.92
C GLY A 131 -0.44 10.03 -15.61
N ARG A 132 -0.18 9.51 -14.41
CA ARG A 132 1.07 8.80 -14.09
C ARG A 132 0.91 7.32 -14.41
N ARG A 133 2.01 6.66 -14.75
CA ARG A 133 2.03 5.20 -14.89
C ARG A 133 2.82 4.57 -13.76
N TRP A 134 2.28 3.49 -13.19
CA TRP A 134 2.97 2.74 -12.14
C TRP A 134 4.35 2.24 -12.60
N ALA A 135 4.43 1.82 -13.85
CA ALA A 135 5.65 1.31 -14.48
C ALA A 135 6.79 2.34 -14.55
N ASP A 136 6.47 3.63 -14.69
CA ASP A 136 7.47 4.70 -14.89
C ASP A 136 8.39 4.87 -13.67
N ASN A 137 7.93 4.45 -12.49
CA ASN A 137 8.70 4.50 -11.23
C ASN A 137 9.96 3.60 -11.21
N PHE A 138 10.01 2.60 -12.10
CA PHE A 138 11.01 1.52 -12.05
C PHE A 138 11.94 1.46 -13.25
N ALA A 139 11.77 2.35 -14.23
CA ALA A 139 12.54 2.36 -15.48
C ALA A 139 12.55 0.97 -16.18
N CYS A 140 11.41 0.28 -16.18
CA CYS A 140 11.32 -1.05 -16.78
C CYS A 140 11.40 -0.97 -18.32
N GLY A 141 12.18 -1.86 -18.92
CA GLY A 141 12.40 -1.96 -20.37
C GLY A 141 11.20 -2.48 -21.17
N GLY A 142 9.99 -1.94 -20.95
CA GLY A 142 8.81 -2.20 -21.78
C GLY A 142 8.02 -3.48 -21.49
N TRP A 143 8.26 -4.15 -20.36
CA TRP A 143 7.50 -5.34 -19.93
C TRP A 143 6.53 -5.04 -18.78
N ASP A 144 5.55 -5.92 -18.58
CA ASP A 144 4.49 -5.75 -17.59
C ASP A 144 4.95 -6.10 -16.15
N ILE A 145 4.96 -5.09 -15.28
CA ILE A 145 5.25 -5.26 -13.85
C ILE A 145 4.07 -5.97 -13.13
N SER A 146 4.12 -7.30 -13.05
CA SER A 146 3.19 -8.11 -12.25
C SER A 146 3.87 -8.87 -11.11
N HIS A 147 3.07 -9.31 -10.12
CA HIS A 147 3.54 -10.16 -9.02
C HIS A 147 4.18 -11.44 -9.54
N GLU A 148 3.49 -12.10 -10.45
CA GLU A 148 3.85 -13.38 -11.03
C GLU A 148 5.21 -13.24 -11.70
N ARG A 149 5.38 -12.21 -12.53
CA ARG A 149 6.62 -12.00 -13.27
C ARG A 149 7.81 -11.73 -12.35
N VAL A 150 7.64 -10.89 -11.34
CA VAL A 150 8.70 -10.61 -10.35
C VAL A 150 9.12 -11.89 -9.63
N LEU A 151 8.14 -12.67 -9.17
CA LEU A 151 8.41 -13.90 -8.42
C LEU A 151 9.00 -15.02 -9.28
N GLU A 152 8.53 -15.18 -10.52
CA GLU A 152 9.09 -16.12 -11.50
C GLU A 152 10.54 -15.81 -11.81
N VAL A 153 10.89 -14.54 -12.03
CA VAL A 153 12.28 -14.17 -12.32
C VAL A 153 13.16 -14.39 -11.09
N ILE A 154 12.67 -14.10 -9.89
CA ILE A 154 13.40 -14.39 -8.64
C ILE A 154 13.59 -15.89 -8.46
N GLU A 155 12.57 -16.72 -8.71
CA GLU A 155 12.64 -18.18 -8.66
C GLU A 155 13.66 -18.73 -9.67
N ALA A 156 13.55 -18.30 -10.94
CA ALA A 156 14.46 -18.70 -12.02
C ALA A 156 15.93 -18.34 -11.75
N ASN A 157 16.17 -17.29 -10.95
CA ASN A 157 17.50 -16.88 -10.49
C ASN A 157 17.83 -17.39 -9.08
N ALA A 158 17.23 -18.52 -8.68
CA ALA A 158 17.47 -19.22 -7.41
C ALA A 158 17.30 -18.32 -6.18
N GLY A 159 16.27 -17.47 -6.15
CA GLY A 159 16.00 -16.52 -5.07
C GLY A 159 16.90 -15.29 -5.05
N SER A 160 17.63 -15.00 -6.13
CA SER A 160 18.41 -13.76 -6.19
C SER A 160 17.51 -12.53 -6.21
N ILE A 161 17.90 -11.48 -5.49
CA ILE A 161 17.31 -10.13 -5.55
C ILE A 161 18.38 -9.07 -5.87
N SER A 162 19.49 -9.52 -6.45
CA SER A 162 20.62 -8.68 -6.85
C SER A 162 20.70 -8.63 -8.37
N ARG A 163 21.91 -8.43 -8.91
CA ARG A 163 22.17 -8.22 -10.34
C ARG A 163 21.44 -9.22 -11.28
N PRO A 164 21.43 -10.54 -11.06
CA PRO A 164 20.80 -11.48 -12.01
C PRO A 164 19.31 -11.20 -12.27
N SER A 165 18.52 -11.09 -11.21
CA SER A 165 17.08 -10.82 -11.31
C SER A 165 16.81 -9.40 -11.78
N ALA A 166 17.59 -8.42 -11.31
CA ALA A 166 17.45 -7.03 -11.72
C ALA A 166 17.72 -6.84 -13.23
N THR A 167 18.77 -7.49 -13.75
CA THR A 167 19.10 -7.51 -15.18
C THR A 167 18.01 -8.22 -15.99
N ALA A 168 17.51 -9.37 -15.52
CA ALA A 168 16.42 -10.08 -16.20
C ALA A 168 15.10 -9.28 -16.25
N LEU A 169 14.89 -8.37 -15.28
CA LEU A 169 13.78 -7.42 -15.22
C LEU A 169 14.13 -6.05 -15.85
N GLY A 170 15.32 -5.90 -16.44
CA GLY A 170 15.75 -4.66 -17.07
C GLY A 170 15.67 -3.42 -16.15
N MET A 171 15.98 -3.57 -14.85
CA MET A 171 15.93 -2.48 -13.88
C MET A 171 17.14 -2.46 -12.93
N PRO A 172 17.43 -1.34 -12.24
CA PRO A 172 18.45 -1.29 -11.20
C PRO A 172 18.12 -2.18 -9.99
N VAL A 173 19.14 -2.68 -9.28
CA VAL A 173 18.95 -3.54 -8.09
C VAL A 173 18.17 -2.84 -6.97
N GLY A 174 18.43 -1.55 -6.76
CA GLY A 174 17.67 -0.74 -5.78
C GLY A 174 16.18 -0.70 -6.13
N LYS A 175 15.86 -0.45 -7.41
CA LYS A 175 14.47 -0.41 -7.91
C LYS A 175 13.76 -1.76 -7.80
N LEU A 176 14.47 -2.89 -7.96
CA LEU A 176 13.88 -4.21 -7.70
C LEU A 176 13.49 -4.38 -6.23
N ARG A 177 14.34 -3.98 -5.30
CA ARG A 177 14.03 -4.08 -3.86
C ARG A 177 12.86 -3.19 -3.47
N MET A 178 12.89 -1.94 -3.94
CA MET A 178 11.79 -0.98 -3.80
C MET A 178 10.48 -1.55 -4.36
N LEU A 179 10.51 -2.14 -5.56
CA LEU A 179 9.34 -2.79 -6.18
C LEU A 179 8.79 -3.93 -5.30
N ILE A 180 9.66 -4.82 -4.81
CA ILE A 180 9.26 -5.92 -3.93
C ILE A 180 8.54 -5.40 -2.68
N GLN A 181 9.03 -4.30 -2.09
CA GLN A 181 8.44 -3.69 -0.89
C GLN A 181 7.08 -3.07 -1.19
N HIS A 182 6.99 -2.20 -2.19
CA HIS A 182 5.72 -1.53 -2.48
C HIS A 182 4.64 -2.49 -3.01
N MET A 183 5.03 -3.62 -3.59
CA MET A 183 4.09 -4.70 -3.97
C MET A 183 3.70 -5.61 -2.79
N GLY A 184 4.34 -5.49 -1.62
CA GLY A 184 4.09 -6.37 -0.46
C GLY A 184 4.55 -7.82 -0.68
N LEU A 185 5.62 -8.01 -1.46
CA LEU A 185 6.12 -9.33 -1.87
C LEU A 185 7.20 -9.91 -0.95
N GLU A 186 7.62 -9.20 0.10
CA GLU A 186 8.77 -9.51 0.94
C GLU A 186 8.70 -10.92 1.52
N SER A 187 7.53 -11.30 2.04
CA SER A 187 7.32 -12.63 2.63
C SER A 187 7.42 -13.74 1.58
N ARG A 188 6.83 -13.53 0.39
CA ARG A 188 6.88 -14.50 -0.72
C ARG A 188 8.30 -14.63 -1.27
N VAL A 189 9.01 -13.51 -1.44
CA VAL A 189 10.41 -13.47 -1.87
C VAL A 189 11.32 -14.15 -0.84
N ASN A 190 11.13 -13.90 0.46
CA ASN A 190 11.91 -14.55 1.50
C ASN A 190 11.63 -16.06 1.61
N ALA A 191 10.40 -16.51 1.32
CA ALA A 191 10.10 -17.93 1.20
C ALA A 191 10.85 -18.59 0.03
N ILE A 192 10.87 -17.95 -1.15
CA ILE A 192 11.68 -18.40 -2.30
C ILE A 192 13.17 -18.48 -1.92
N ARG A 193 13.72 -17.40 -1.35
CA ARG A 193 15.12 -17.33 -0.91
C ARG A 193 15.49 -18.47 0.02
N LYS A 194 14.59 -18.79 0.97
CA LYS A 194 14.77 -19.91 1.91
C LYS A 194 14.84 -21.26 1.19
N ARG A 195 14.01 -21.52 0.18
CA ARG A 195 14.07 -22.77 -0.63
C ARG A 195 15.44 -22.97 -1.28
N TYR A 196 16.06 -21.89 -1.74
CA TYR A 196 17.41 -21.89 -2.33
C TYR A 196 18.52 -21.65 -1.31
N LYS A 197 18.27 -21.87 0.00
CA LYS A 197 19.25 -21.75 1.09
C LYS A 197 19.93 -20.37 1.18
N ARG A 198 19.28 -19.31 0.70
CA ARG A 198 19.76 -17.92 0.83
C ARG A 198 19.26 -17.33 2.15
N ARG A 199 20.06 -16.45 2.74
CA ARG A 199 19.65 -15.66 3.91
C ARG A 199 18.43 -14.79 3.56
N PRO A 200 17.42 -14.69 4.44
CA PRO A 200 16.34 -13.73 4.29
C PRO A 200 16.90 -12.33 4.05
N ALA A 201 16.30 -11.61 3.12
CA ALA A 201 16.63 -10.22 2.90
C ALA A 201 15.91 -9.37 3.95
N GLN A 202 16.65 -8.42 4.51
CA GLN A 202 16.05 -7.28 5.20
C GLN A 202 15.70 -6.23 4.15
N PHE A 203 14.46 -5.75 4.25
CA PHE A 203 13.91 -4.68 3.45
C PHE A 203 13.74 -3.50 4.40
N ALA A 204 14.44 -2.40 4.14
CA ALA A 204 14.39 -1.21 4.99
C ALA A 204 13.27 -0.30 4.47
N PRO A 205 12.43 0.30 5.34
CA PRO A 205 11.56 1.38 4.89
C PRO A 205 12.45 2.51 4.33
N GLU A 206 12.20 2.91 3.09
CA GLU A 206 12.81 4.14 2.57
C GLU A 206 12.20 5.32 3.33
N LEU A 207 13.04 6.08 4.03
CA LEU A 207 12.67 7.25 4.84
C LEU A 207 13.04 8.56 4.13
N GLU A 208 13.09 8.56 2.80
CA GLU A 208 13.36 9.78 2.05
C GLU A 208 12.18 10.08 1.12
N HIS A 209 11.26 10.90 1.64
CA HIS A 209 10.36 11.70 0.80
C HIS A 209 11.03 13.07 0.61
N PRO A 210 11.80 13.29 -0.48
CA PRO A 210 12.51 14.56 -0.71
C PRO A 210 11.59 15.75 -1.04
N PHE A 211 10.27 15.58 -0.93
CA PHE A 211 9.26 16.57 -1.32
C PHE A 211 8.14 16.67 -0.28
N GLU A 212 7.38 17.75 -0.35
CA GLU A 212 6.13 17.92 0.39
C GLU A 212 5.14 16.79 0.07
N THR A 213 4.86 15.94 1.06
CA THR A 213 3.91 14.84 0.97
C THR A 213 2.51 15.34 1.32
N ARG A 214 1.54 15.23 0.40
CA ARG A 214 0.14 15.53 0.73
C ARG A 214 -0.47 14.40 1.53
N VAL A 215 -1.15 14.77 2.59
CA VAL A 215 -1.82 13.84 3.50
C VAL A 215 -3.27 14.28 3.69
N TYR A 216 -4.20 13.42 3.32
CA TYR A 216 -5.57 13.51 3.80
C TYR A 216 -5.65 12.78 5.14
N GLU A 217 -6.14 13.48 6.16
CA GLU A 217 -6.32 12.93 7.50
C GLU A 217 -7.79 12.94 7.89
N ARG A 218 -8.21 11.90 8.61
CA ARG A 218 -9.48 11.89 9.31
C ARG A 218 -9.32 11.33 10.73
N LEU A 219 -9.59 12.18 11.72
CA LEU A 219 -9.74 11.75 13.10
C LEU A 219 -11.07 10.99 13.30
N LEU A 220 -10.99 9.85 13.97
CA LEU A 220 -12.10 9.08 14.50
C LEU A 220 -12.02 9.12 16.03
N PRO A 221 -12.83 9.95 16.72
CA PRO A 221 -12.73 10.09 18.17
C PRO A 221 -13.10 8.80 18.88
N ALA A 222 -12.64 8.62 20.12
CA ALA A 222 -13.10 7.53 20.97
C ALA A 222 -14.64 7.41 20.98
N GLY A 223 -15.15 6.19 20.84
CA GLY A 223 -16.59 5.91 20.84
C GLY A 223 -17.36 6.39 19.60
N TYR A 224 -16.70 6.65 18.47
CA TYR A 224 -17.37 7.11 17.25
C TYR A 224 -18.53 6.19 16.82
N LYS A 225 -19.59 6.81 16.27
CA LYS A 225 -20.75 6.10 15.72
C LYS A 225 -20.47 5.52 14.33
#